data_AF-A0A8J6VEJ6-F1
#
_entry.id   AF-A0A8J6VEJ6-F1
#
_cell.length_a   1.000
_cell.length_b   1.000
_cell.length_c   1.000
_cell.angle_alpha   90.00
_cell.angle_beta   90.00
_cell.angle_gamma   90.00
#
_symmetry.space_group_name_H-M   'P 1'
#
loop_
_entity.id
_entity.type
_entity.pdbx_description
1 polymer ?
#
loop_
_entity_poly.entity_id
_entity_poly.type
_entity_poly.pdbx_seq_one_letter_code
_entity_poly.pdbx_strand_id
1 'polypeptide(L)'
;MESIDDILASVKAEYEEKDNPKLLHKSQQLKEKLVNPHAIAPSVEVVENFPLQPGKNNLSYSHEDSVLAQVKAEFEEQEKAQNLKEQQQLAEKKIKQEQIKQQQREALASQAKEWLKNLNPLSEEGLWFEEFAYAYPAKLDAAIDYLQALRETQP
;
A
#
# COMPACT_ATOMS: atom_id res chain seq x y z
N MET A 1 -4.78 -20.70 13.10
CA MET A 1 -5.08 -19.65 12.11
C MET A 1 -3.79 -18.87 11.97
N GLU A 2 -3.15 -18.94 10.81
CA GLU A 2 -1.92 -18.18 10.54
C GLU A 2 -2.28 -16.69 10.41
N SER A 3 -1.50 -15.80 11.02
CA SER A 3 -1.78 -14.37 11.01
C SER A 3 -1.43 -13.78 9.64
N ILE A 4 -2.11 -12.70 9.25
CA ILE A 4 -1.81 -11.97 8.01
C ILE A 4 -0.33 -11.51 7.99
N ASP A 5 0.23 -11.22 9.17
CA ASP A 5 1.65 -10.90 9.34
C ASP A 5 2.58 -12.09 8.99
N ASP A 6 2.16 -13.33 9.25
CA ASP A 6 2.92 -14.53 8.91
C ASP A 6 2.93 -14.76 7.38
N ILE A 7 1.81 -14.47 6.71
CA ILE A 7 1.69 -14.54 5.25
C ILE A 7 2.57 -13.47 4.59
N LEU A 8 2.58 -12.25 5.12
CA LEU A 8 3.44 -11.17 4.64
C LEU A 8 4.93 -11.49 4.85
N ALA A 9 5.29 -12.07 5.99
CA ALA A 9 6.64 -12.53 6.24
C ALA A 9 7.07 -13.64 5.27
N SER A 10 6.16 -14.58 4.98
CA SER A 10 6.35 -15.63 3.98
C SER A 10 6.59 -15.07 2.58
N VAL A 11 5.74 -14.15 2.12
CA VAL A 11 5.88 -13.53 0.78
C VAL A 11 7.18 -12.73 0.70
N LYS A 12 7.54 -11.99 1.75
CA LYS A 12 8.79 -11.22 1.76
C LYS A 12 10.02 -12.15 1.69
N ALA A 13 10.03 -13.24 2.45
CA ALA A 13 11.10 -14.24 2.41
C ALA A 13 11.22 -14.89 1.02
N GLU A 14 10.09 -15.18 0.37
CA GLU A 14 10.06 -15.76 -0.99
C GLU A 14 10.60 -14.80 -2.07
N TYR A 15 10.50 -13.48 -1.86
CA TYR A 15 11.08 -12.49 -2.76
C TYR A 15 12.57 -12.20 -2.49
N GLU A 16 13.03 -12.35 -1.24
CA GLU A 16 14.46 -12.25 -0.89
C GLU A 16 15.25 -13.50 -1.37
N GLU A 17 14.59 -14.64 -1.61
CA GLU A 17 15.21 -15.87 -2.15
C GLU A 17 15.37 -15.88 -3.70
N LYS A 18 15.11 -14.76 -4.38
CA LYS A 18 15.18 -14.65 -5.86
C LYS A 18 16.57 -14.41 -6.46
N ASP A 19 17.64 -14.58 -5.71
CA ASP A 19 19.02 -14.62 -6.24
C ASP A 19 19.46 -16.01 -6.72
N ASN A 20 18.53 -16.93 -7.01
CA ASN A 20 18.84 -18.27 -7.56
C ASN A 20 18.01 -18.59 -8.83
N PRO A 21 18.64 -18.78 -10.02
CA PRO A 21 17.97 -18.71 -11.32
C PRO A 21 17.31 -20.04 -11.76
N LYS A 22 16.50 -20.69 -10.92
CA LYS A 22 16.01 -22.05 -11.21
C LYS A 22 14.50 -22.28 -11.15
N LEU A 23 13.63 -21.34 -11.54
CA LEU A 23 12.19 -21.64 -11.72
C LEU A 23 11.48 -20.92 -12.89
N LEU A 24 12.10 -20.86 -14.09
CA LEU A 24 11.45 -20.28 -15.29
C LEU A 24 10.48 -21.24 -16.02
N HIS A 25 10.37 -22.52 -15.64
CA HIS A 25 9.75 -23.54 -16.51
C HIS A 25 8.33 -24.02 -16.16
N LYS A 26 7.45 -23.17 -15.58
CA LYS A 26 6.04 -23.59 -15.34
C LYS A 26 4.95 -22.75 -16.00
N SER A 27 5.25 -21.57 -16.55
CA SER A 27 4.21 -20.68 -17.09
C SER A 27 3.91 -20.81 -18.59
N GLN A 28 4.44 -21.82 -19.30
CA GLN A 28 4.28 -21.93 -20.76
C GLN A 28 3.22 -22.92 -21.27
N GLN A 29 2.48 -23.64 -20.42
CA GLN A 29 1.56 -24.71 -20.91
C GLN A 29 0.07 -24.33 -21.08
N LEU A 30 -0.35 -23.09 -20.88
CA LEU A 30 -1.80 -22.75 -20.90
C LEU A 30 -2.28 -21.86 -22.06
N LYS A 31 -1.49 -21.69 -23.14
CA LYS A 31 -1.87 -20.79 -24.25
C LYS A 31 -2.18 -21.44 -25.59
N GLU A 32 -2.24 -22.76 -25.70
CA GLU A 32 -2.35 -23.43 -27.01
C GLU A 32 -3.65 -24.22 -27.19
N LYS A 33 -4.80 -23.57 -26.96
CA LYS A 33 -6.09 -24.10 -27.42
C LYS A 33 -7.13 -23.01 -27.66
N LEU A 34 -6.83 -22.09 -28.57
CA LEU A 34 -7.86 -21.31 -29.24
C LEU A 34 -7.41 -21.00 -30.68
N VAL A 35 -8.32 -21.25 -31.62
CA VAL A 35 -8.29 -20.91 -33.06
C VAL A 35 -7.90 -22.08 -33.99
N ASN A 36 -8.90 -22.69 -34.62
CA ASN A 36 -9.06 -22.46 -36.06
C ASN A 36 -10.52 -22.65 -36.54
N PRO A 37 -10.98 -21.85 -37.53
CA PRO A 37 -12.34 -21.84 -38.05
C PRO A 37 -12.49 -22.76 -39.28
N HIS A 38 -13.60 -23.47 -39.40
CA HIS A 38 -14.04 -23.98 -40.70
C HIS A 38 -15.56 -23.99 -40.80
N ALA A 39 -16.02 -23.32 -41.86
CA ALA A 39 -17.40 -23.08 -42.24
C ALA A 39 -18.05 -24.37 -42.77
N ILE A 40 -19.29 -24.65 -42.35
CA ILE A 40 -20.32 -25.31 -43.16
C ILE A 40 -21.71 -24.83 -42.69
N ALA A 41 -22.38 -24.03 -43.51
CA ALA A 41 -23.84 -24.09 -43.72
C ALA A 41 -24.04 -24.74 -45.11
N PRO A 42 -25.23 -25.25 -45.52
CA PRO A 42 -26.58 -24.98 -45.01
C PRO A 42 -27.52 -26.22 -44.90
N SER A 43 -28.65 -26.10 -44.20
CA SER A 43 -29.99 -26.43 -44.74
C SER A 43 -31.10 -26.30 -43.70
N VAL A 44 -32.27 -25.99 -44.24
CA VAL A 44 -33.52 -25.52 -43.62
C VAL A 44 -34.34 -26.68 -43.07
N GLU A 45 -34.86 -26.59 -41.84
CA GLU A 45 -36.19 -27.15 -41.48
C GLU A 45 -36.87 -26.29 -40.41
N VAL A 46 -38.13 -25.96 -40.69
CA VAL A 46 -39.07 -25.15 -39.92
C VAL A 46 -39.90 -26.08 -39.03
N VAL A 47 -39.91 -25.86 -37.71
CA VAL A 47 -41.00 -26.25 -36.78
C VAL A 47 -40.94 -25.27 -35.59
N GLU A 48 -41.69 -24.18 -35.60
CA GLU A 48 -43.07 -24.06 -35.08
C GLU A 48 -43.18 -24.20 -33.54
N ASN A 49 -43.44 -23.05 -32.90
CA ASN A 49 -44.16 -22.85 -31.64
C ASN A 49 -43.76 -23.64 -30.37
N PHE A 50 -43.06 -22.97 -29.45
CA PHE A 50 -43.24 -23.18 -28.02
C PHE A 50 -43.71 -21.87 -27.35
N PRO A 51 -44.94 -21.81 -26.80
CA PRO A 51 -45.39 -20.63 -26.07
C PRO A 51 -44.65 -20.51 -24.74
N LEU A 52 -44.10 -19.31 -24.49
CA LEU A 52 -43.63 -18.90 -23.16
C LEU A 52 -44.82 -18.96 -22.18
N GLN A 53 -44.82 -19.98 -21.32
CA GLN A 53 -45.63 -19.92 -20.11
C GLN A 53 -44.84 -19.15 -19.03
N PRO A 54 -45.40 -18.10 -18.42
CA PRO A 54 -44.86 -17.54 -17.20
C PRO A 54 -45.14 -18.53 -16.06
N GLY A 55 -44.26 -19.52 -15.92
CA GLY A 55 -44.24 -20.44 -14.80
C GLY A 55 -44.03 -19.65 -13.51
N LYS A 56 -45.03 -19.69 -12.64
CA LYS A 56 -45.00 -19.12 -11.29
C LYS A 56 -44.02 -19.91 -10.43
N ASN A 57 -42.74 -19.56 -10.53
CA ASN A 57 -41.67 -20.09 -9.68
C ASN A 57 -41.06 -18.97 -8.82
N ASN A 58 -41.89 -18.06 -8.30
CA ASN A 58 -41.42 -16.87 -7.56
C ASN A 58 -41.18 -17.10 -6.05
N LEU A 59 -41.15 -18.35 -5.58
CA LEU A 59 -40.96 -18.62 -4.15
C LEU A 59 -39.52 -19.01 -3.77
N SER A 60 -38.69 -19.47 -4.73
CA SER A 60 -37.27 -19.78 -4.47
C SER A 60 -36.42 -18.51 -4.53
N TYR A 61 -36.56 -17.70 -5.60
CA TYR A 61 -35.80 -16.47 -5.84
C TYR A 61 -35.74 -15.51 -4.65
N SER A 62 -36.81 -15.41 -3.87
CA SER A 62 -36.82 -14.51 -2.71
C SER A 62 -35.93 -14.99 -1.54
N HIS A 63 -35.71 -16.30 -1.37
CA HIS A 63 -34.87 -16.81 -0.30
C HIS A 63 -33.39 -16.74 -0.69
N GLU A 64 -33.04 -17.12 -1.92
CA GLU A 64 -31.66 -16.98 -2.40
C GLU A 64 -31.22 -15.51 -2.43
N ASP A 65 -32.08 -14.58 -2.86
CA ASP A 65 -31.80 -13.13 -2.82
C ASP A 65 -31.64 -12.60 -1.38
N SER A 66 -32.44 -13.10 -0.42
CA SER A 66 -32.31 -12.73 0.99
C SER A 66 -30.99 -13.19 1.61
N VAL A 67 -30.52 -14.40 1.24
CA VAL A 67 -29.24 -14.94 1.73
C VAL A 67 -28.09 -14.17 1.10
N LEU A 68 -28.16 -13.86 -0.20
CA LEU A 68 -27.16 -13.05 -0.89
C LEU A 68 -27.06 -11.64 -0.31
N ALA A 69 -28.20 -11.01 0.02
CA ALA A 69 -28.23 -9.70 0.67
C ALA A 69 -27.59 -9.73 2.06
N GLN A 70 -27.82 -10.80 2.83
CA GLN A 70 -27.24 -10.97 4.17
C GLN A 70 -25.72 -11.15 4.09
N VAL A 71 -25.23 -11.99 3.18
CA VAL A 71 -23.78 -12.18 2.97
C VAL A 71 -23.15 -10.87 2.50
N LYS A 72 -23.77 -10.16 1.55
CA LYS A 72 -23.27 -8.85 1.09
C LYS A 72 -23.17 -7.84 2.24
N ALA A 73 -24.18 -7.77 3.11
CA ALA A 73 -24.17 -6.88 4.27
C ALA A 73 -23.05 -7.24 5.26
N GLU A 74 -22.83 -8.54 5.51
CA GLU A 74 -21.75 -9.01 6.39
C GLU A 74 -20.36 -8.67 5.84
N PHE A 75 -20.14 -8.87 4.53
CA PHE A 75 -18.90 -8.47 3.87
C PHE A 75 -18.67 -6.95 3.92
N GLU A 76 -19.70 -6.14 3.68
CA GLU A 76 -19.61 -4.67 3.77
C GLU A 76 -19.32 -4.20 5.21
N GLU A 77 -19.90 -4.85 6.22
CA GLU A 77 -19.61 -4.56 7.63
C GLU A 77 -18.17 -4.94 7.99
N GLN A 78 -17.73 -6.12 7.57
CA GLN A 78 -16.35 -6.57 7.76
C GLN A 78 -15.35 -5.64 7.09
N GLU A 79 -15.60 -5.23 5.85
CA GLU A 79 -14.74 -4.30 5.11
C GLU A 79 -14.65 -2.94 5.82
N LYS A 80 -15.78 -2.41 6.31
CA LYS A 80 -15.80 -1.16 7.10
C LYS A 80 -14.99 -1.30 8.39
N ALA A 81 -15.12 -2.42 9.10
CA ALA A 81 -14.37 -2.66 10.32
C ALA A 81 -12.86 -2.79 10.05
N GLN A 82 -12.47 -3.46 8.97
CA GLN A 82 -11.07 -3.57 8.54
C GLN A 82 -10.50 -2.22 8.15
N ASN A 83 -11.19 -1.47 7.29
CA ASN A 83 -10.78 -0.12 6.87
C ASN A 83 -10.61 0.82 8.07
N LEU A 84 -11.53 0.76 9.05
CA LEU A 84 -11.42 1.56 10.27
C LEU A 84 -10.19 1.18 11.10
N LYS A 85 -9.93 -0.13 11.26
CA LYS A 85 -8.75 -0.63 11.98
C LYS A 85 -7.46 -0.20 11.30
N GLU A 86 -7.37 -0.32 9.99
CA GLU A 86 -6.20 0.13 9.23
C GLU A 86 -5.97 1.63 9.37
N GLN A 87 -7.04 2.43 9.30
CA GLN A 87 -6.96 3.87 9.49
C GLN A 87 -6.45 4.24 10.88
N GLN A 88 -6.95 3.57 11.93
CA GLN A 88 -6.48 3.77 13.31
C GLN A 88 -5.00 3.41 13.45
N GLN A 89 -4.58 2.25 12.93
CA GLN A 89 -3.18 1.83 12.98
C GLN A 89 -2.25 2.81 12.24
N LEU A 90 -2.68 3.34 11.09
CA LEU A 90 -1.90 4.32 10.35
C LEU A 90 -1.78 5.64 11.14
N ALA A 91 -2.86 6.09 11.77
CA ALA A 91 -2.85 7.28 12.61
C ALA A 91 -1.90 7.11 13.82
N GLU A 92 -1.99 5.99 14.53
CA GLU A 92 -1.09 5.69 15.65
C GLU A 92 0.38 5.62 15.23
N LYS A 93 0.67 5.00 14.08
CA LYS A 93 2.03 4.96 13.52
C LYS A 93 2.56 6.36 13.22
N LYS A 94 1.74 7.23 12.62
CA LYS A 94 2.12 8.63 12.34
C LYS A 94 2.41 9.41 13.61
N ILE A 95 1.55 9.30 14.63
CA ILE A 95 1.73 9.97 15.92
C ILE A 95 3.03 9.52 16.58
N LYS A 96 3.28 8.20 16.64
CA LYS A 96 4.54 7.67 17.20
C LYS A 96 5.76 8.16 16.43
N GLN A 97 5.70 8.16 15.10
CA GLN A 97 6.81 8.64 14.28
C GLN A 97 7.08 10.13 14.50
N GLU A 98 6.04 10.96 14.59
CA GLU A 98 6.17 12.38 14.86
C GLU A 98 6.74 12.64 16.27
N GLN A 99 6.31 11.88 17.28
CA GLN A 99 6.87 11.96 18.63
C GLN A 99 8.36 11.60 18.67
N ILE A 100 8.77 10.55 17.96
CA ILE A 100 10.17 10.16 17.87
C ILE A 100 10.98 11.27 17.19
N LYS A 101 10.49 11.81 16.07
CA LYS A 101 11.14 12.94 15.37
C LYS A 101 11.26 14.17 16.28
N GLN A 102 10.21 14.48 17.04
CA GLN A 102 10.22 15.61 17.95
C GLN A 102 11.26 15.43 19.07
N GLN A 103 11.32 14.24 19.68
CA GLN A 103 12.33 13.93 20.71
C GLN A 103 13.75 14.01 20.15
N GLN A 104 13.98 13.51 18.93
CA GLN A 104 15.28 13.63 18.26
C GLN A 104 15.64 15.09 18.00
N ARG A 105 14.68 15.89 17.53
CA ARG A 105 14.84 17.33 17.29
C ARG A 105 15.19 18.08 18.57
N GLU A 106 14.52 17.77 19.68
CA GLU A 106 14.80 18.36 21.00
C GLU A 106 16.18 17.98 21.53
N ALA A 107 16.58 16.71 21.37
CA ALA A 107 17.92 16.26 21.75
C ALA A 107 19.01 16.96 20.92
N LEU A 108 18.76 17.16 19.63
CA LEU A 108 19.64 17.91 18.72
C LEU A 108 19.66 19.40 19.01
N ALA A 109 18.58 19.98 19.54
CA ALA A 109 18.47 21.43 19.78
C ALA A 109 19.59 21.96 20.69
N SER A 110 20.00 21.19 21.69
CA SER A 110 21.11 21.58 22.58
C SER A 110 22.45 21.62 21.82
N GLN A 111 22.70 20.60 21.00
CA GLN A 111 23.92 20.53 20.17
C GLN A 111 23.93 21.61 19.09
N ALA A 112 22.79 21.87 18.47
CA ALA A 112 22.61 22.93 17.49
C ALA A 112 22.89 24.32 18.09
N LYS A 113 22.43 24.58 19.32
CA LYS A 113 22.75 25.82 20.04
C LYS A 113 24.24 25.97 20.31
N GLU A 114 24.92 24.89 20.69
CA GLU A 114 26.36 24.92 20.93
C GLU A 114 27.15 25.09 19.63
N TRP A 115 26.77 24.37 18.59
CA TRP A 115 27.35 24.50 17.25
C TRP A 115 27.21 25.93 16.72
N LEU A 116 26.02 26.55 16.83
CA LEU A 116 25.78 27.94 16.43
C LEU A 116 26.63 28.96 17.20
N LYS A 117 26.95 28.69 18.47
CA LYS A 117 27.83 29.57 19.26
C LYS A 117 29.29 29.47 18.82
N ASN A 118 29.72 28.29 18.38
CA ASN A 118 31.08 28.02 17.93
C ASN A 118 31.27 28.28 16.42
N LEU A 119 30.17 28.40 15.67
CA LEU A 119 30.18 28.67 14.23
C LEU A 119 30.79 30.04 13.97
N ASN A 120 31.86 30.07 13.15
CA ASN A 120 32.47 31.31 12.71
C ASN A 120 31.69 31.88 11.50
N PRO A 121 31.08 33.08 11.62
CA PRO A 121 30.29 33.67 10.53
C PRO A 121 31.08 33.96 9.25
N LEU A 122 32.40 34.12 9.35
CA LEU A 122 33.29 34.39 8.21
C LEU A 122 33.89 33.11 7.59
N SER A 123 33.59 31.94 8.15
CA SER A 123 33.97 30.66 7.58
C SER A 123 33.12 30.33 6.35
N GLU A 124 33.61 29.48 5.46
CA GLU A 124 32.84 28.95 4.33
C GLU A 124 31.54 28.29 4.80
N GLU A 125 31.60 27.49 5.89
CA GLU A 125 30.43 26.88 6.52
C GLU A 125 29.49 27.92 7.14
N GLY A 126 30.03 29.01 7.70
CA GLY A 126 29.23 30.07 8.29
C GLY A 126 28.44 30.84 7.25
N LEU A 127 29.09 31.22 6.15
CA LEU A 127 28.46 31.90 5.01
C LEU A 127 27.40 31.01 4.35
N TRP A 128 27.74 29.75 4.10
CA TRP A 128 26.79 28.79 3.54
C TRP A 128 25.59 28.57 4.49
N PHE A 129 25.84 28.45 5.79
CA PHE A 129 24.78 28.24 6.77
C PHE A 129 23.83 29.45 6.88
N GLU A 130 24.33 30.68 6.72
CA GLU A 130 23.49 31.88 6.68
C GLU A 130 22.51 31.86 5.50
N GLU A 131 22.95 31.44 4.32
CA GLU A 131 22.06 31.26 3.16
C GLU A 131 21.05 30.13 3.40
N PHE A 132 21.53 29.01 3.93
CA PHE A 132 20.69 27.87 4.26
C PHE A 132 19.60 28.23 5.29
N ALA A 133 19.96 28.97 6.33
CA ALA A 133 19.05 29.37 7.39
C ALA A 133 18.01 30.41 6.97
N TYR A 134 18.18 31.08 5.81
CA TYR A 134 17.23 32.06 5.31
C TYR A 134 15.86 31.46 4.97
N ALA A 135 15.82 30.19 4.58
CA ALA A 135 14.57 29.47 4.31
C ALA A 135 13.79 29.11 5.58
N TYR A 136 14.42 29.25 6.75
CA TYR A 136 13.88 28.80 8.03
C TYR A 136 13.38 29.99 8.86
N PRO A 137 12.33 29.78 9.68
CA PRO A 137 11.84 30.80 10.60
C PRO A 137 12.84 31.12 11.71
N ALA A 138 13.71 30.18 12.07
CA ALA A 138 14.77 30.38 13.04
C ALA A 138 16.07 29.68 12.60
N LYS A 139 17.21 30.35 12.85
CA LYS A 139 18.55 29.75 12.62
C LYS A 139 18.76 28.45 13.41
N LEU A 140 18.14 28.34 14.59
CA LEU A 140 18.21 27.11 15.38
C LEU A 140 17.57 25.92 14.65
N ASP A 141 16.45 26.14 13.95
CA ASP A 141 15.78 25.08 13.21
C ASP A 141 16.62 24.58 12.04
N ALA A 142 17.25 25.50 11.31
CA ALA A 142 18.22 25.18 10.28
C ALA A 142 19.41 24.39 10.84
N ALA A 143 19.97 24.82 11.98
CA ALA A 143 21.10 24.14 12.61
C ALA A 143 20.74 22.71 13.05
N ILE A 144 19.52 22.48 13.53
CA ILE A 144 19.05 21.13 13.89
C ILE A 144 18.97 20.26 12.64
N ASP A 145 18.36 20.75 11.56
CA ASP A 145 18.22 20.00 10.31
C ASP A 145 19.60 19.69 9.69
N TYR A 146 20.54 20.63 9.74
CA TYR A 146 21.92 20.42 9.27
C TYR A 146 22.64 19.34 10.08
N LEU A 147 22.60 19.42 11.42
CA LEU A 147 23.22 18.40 12.28
C LEU A 147 22.56 17.02 12.12
N GLN A 148 21.25 16.98 11.86
CA GLN A 148 20.56 15.73 11.55
C GLN A 148 21.08 15.13 10.24
N ALA A 149 21.15 15.92 9.17
CA ALA A 149 21.67 15.46 7.87
C ALA A 149 23.12 14.96 7.98
N LEU A 150 23.97 15.66 8.74
CA LEU A 150 25.35 15.21 8.98
C LEU A 150 25.42 13.81 9.60
N ARG A 151 24.54 13.51 10.58
CA ARG A 151 24.47 12.18 11.20
C ARG A 151 23.95 11.10 10.25
N GLU A 152 23.02 11.44 9.36
CA GLU A 152 22.50 10.50 8.37
C GLU A 152 23.53 10.18 7.28
N THR A 153 24.43 11.12 6.98
CA THR A 153 25.51 10.94 5.99
C THR A 153 26.81 10.33 6.55
N GLN A 154 26.95 10.23 7.87
CA GLN A 154 28.09 9.53 8.48
C GLN A 154 27.84 8.01 8.50
N PRO A 155 28.66 7.19 7.82
CA PRO A 155 28.50 5.74 7.75
C PRO A 155 28.80 5.02 9.07
#